data_AF-A0A959SAN9-F1
#
_entry.id   AF-A0A959SAN9-F1
#
_cell.length_a   1.000
_cell.length_b   1.000
_cell.length_c   1.000
_cell.angle_alpha   90.00
_cell.angle_beta   90.00
_cell.angle_gamma   90.00
#
_symmetry.space_group_name_H-M   'P 1'
#
loop_
_entity.id
_entity.type
_entity.pdbx_description
1 polymer ?
#
loop_
_entity_poly.entity_id
_entity_poly.type
_entity_poly.pdbx_seq_one_letter_code
_entity_poly.pdbx_strand_id
1 'polypeptide(L)'
;KDTPGFIVNRVARPFYGEAIRIFEEGIADMPTIDAAMKSAGFRMGPFELMDLIGNDINFTVTRTVWEAFFYDPRYKPSFTQQRQVESGRLGRKSGRGYYSYADNASEPEPSTDPLLLSQISSRILVMLMNEAMDALHLRIASAQDIELAMTKGVNYPKGLLQWAGEHGLEELLRELEALQHEYAEDRYRPSPLLRKAVREGRKTLA
;
A
#
# COMPACT_ATOMS: atom_id res chain seq x y z
N LYS A 1 10.99 19.81 -9.19
CA LYS A 1 9.65 19.21 -9.31
C LYS A 1 9.87 17.76 -9.71
N ASP A 2 9.48 16.83 -8.86
CA ASP A 2 9.67 15.41 -9.12
C ASP A 2 8.85 14.95 -10.32
N THR A 3 9.33 13.93 -11.02
CA THR A 3 8.67 13.37 -12.19
C THR A 3 7.41 12.60 -11.77
N PRO A 4 6.37 12.54 -12.62
CA PRO A 4 5.14 11.78 -12.34
C PRO A 4 5.38 10.33 -11.88
N GLY A 5 6.41 9.67 -12.41
CA GLY A 5 6.79 8.31 -11.98
C GLY A 5 7.28 8.21 -10.53
N PHE A 6 7.86 9.28 -9.99
CA PHE A 6 8.30 9.30 -8.59
C PHE A 6 7.10 9.37 -7.63
N ILE A 7 6.07 10.15 -7.97
CA ILE A 7 4.83 10.26 -7.17
C ILE A 7 4.13 8.91 -7.11
N VAL A 8 3.95 8.26 -8.27
CA VAL A 8 3.33 6.92 -8.34
C VAL A 8 4.10 5.93 -7.49
N ASN A 9 5.43 5.88 -7.65
CA ASN A 9 6.26 4.90 -6.95
C ASN A 9 6.21 5.09 -5.44
N ARG A 10 6.23 6.35 -4.97
CA ARG A 10 6.13 6.71 -3.56
C ARG A 10 4.74 6.36 -2.98
N VAL A 11 3.68 6.89 -3.58
CA VAL A 11 2.31 6.77 -3.04
C VAL A 11 1.80 5.34 -3.08
N ALA A 12 2.26 4.51 -4.02
CA ALA A 12 1.91 3.10 -4.08
C ALA A 12 2.67 2.21 -3.08
N ARG A 13 3.71 2.68 -2.38
CA ARG A 13 4.52 1.81 -1.49
C ARG A 13 3.71 1.10 -0.41
N PRO A 14 2.74 1.73 0.27
CA PRO A 14 1.94 1.04 1.29
C PRO A 14 1.15 -0.15 0.76
N PHE A 15 0.74 -0.15 -0.52
CA PHE A 15 0.02 -1.27 -1.12
C PHE A 15 0.79 -2.59 -1.01
N TYR A 16 2.10 -2.54 -1.22
CA TYR A 16 2.98 -3.71 -1.13
C TYR A 16 3.47 -3.95 0.30
N GLY A 17 4.01 -2.90 0.93
CA GLY A 17 4.66 -3.03 2.23
C GLY A 17 3.71 -3.45 3.33
N GLU A 18 2.47 -2.93 3.31
CA GLU A 18 1.48 -3.28 4.32
C GLU A 18 0.90 -4.68 4.10
N ALA A 19 0.71 -5.11 2.84
CA ALA A 19 0.33 -6.47 2.51
C ALA A 19 1.35 -7.50 3.00
N ILE A 20 2.64 -7.26 2.77
CA ILE A 20 3.70 -8.14 3.26
C ILE A 20 3.72 -8.18 4.79
N ARG A 21 3.50 -7.02 5.45
CA ARG A 21 3.46 -6.97 6.91
C ARG A 21 2.29 -7.76 7.50
N ILE A 22 1.09 -7.65 6.93
CA ILE A 22 -0.09 -8.43 7.32
C ILE A 22 0.20 -9.94 7.20
N PHE A 23 0.89 -10.33 6.14
CA PHE A 23 1.34 -11.72 5.94
C PHE A 23 2.40 -12.14 6.99
N GLU A 24 3.41 -11.31 7.26
CA GLU A 24 4.46 -11.58 8.25
C GLU A 24 3.91 -11.69 9.68
N GLU A 25 2.85 -10.93 10.00
CA GLU A 25 2.14 -11.00 11.28
C GLU A 25 1.22 -12.23 11.40
N GLY A 26 1.04 -13.01 10.33
CA GLY A 26 0.20 -14.20 10.32
C GLY A 26 -1.31 -13.91 10.34
N ILE A 27 -1.72 -12.68 10.02
CA ILE A 27 -3.14 -12.27 10.00
C ILE A 27 -3.90 -12.97 8.87
N ALA A 28 -3.28 -13.08 7.69
CA ALA A 28 -3.87 -13.71 6.53
C ALA A 28 -2.80 -14.21 5.55
N ASP A 29 -3.17 -15.19 4.74
CA ASP A 29 -2.33 -15.68 3.65
C ASP A 29 -2.40 -14.78 2.40
N MET A 30 -1.48 -15.01 1.46
CA MET A 30 -1.34 -14.18 0.26
C MET A 30 -2.62 -14.16 -0.61
N PRO A 31 -3.29 -15.30 -0.90
CA PRO A 31 -4.55 -15.30 -1.63
C PRO A 31 -5.63 -14.46 -0.93
N THR A 32 -5.77 -14.57 0.39
CA THR A 32 -6.77 -13.80 1.15
C THR A 32 -6.49 -12.30 1.10
N ILE A 33 -5.23 -11.89 1.23
CA ILE A 33 -4.84 -10.47 1.14
C ILE A 33 -5.10 -9.93 -0.27
N ASP A 34 -4.78 -10.71 -1.30
CA ASP A 34 -5.07 -10.35 -2.68
C ASP A 34 -6.58 -10.27 -2.95
N ALA A 35 -7.37 -11.20 -2.40
CA ALA A 35 -8.82 -11.19 -2.49
C ALA A 35 -9.41 -9.96 -1.78
N ALA A 36 -8.91 -9.58 -0.60
CA ALA A 36 -9.36 -8.40 0.14
C ALA A 36 -9.19 -7.12 -0.69
N MET A 37 -8.01 -6.95 -1.30
CA MET A 37 -7.76 -5.78 -2.14
C MET A 37 -8.57 -5.80 -3.44
N LYS A 38 -8.80 -6.98 -4.04
CA LYS A 38 -9.68 -7.11 -5.21
C LYS A 38 -11.14 -6.76 -4.86
N SER A 39 -11.64 -7.17 -3.69
CA SER A 39 -12.97 -6.79 -3.19
C SER A 39 -13.10 -5.28 -2.92
N ALA A 40 -12.00 -4.60 -2.60
CA ALA A 40 -11.95 -3.14 -2.49
C ALA A 40 -11.90 -2.42 -3.87
N GLY A 41 -11.98 -3.16 -4.97
CA GLY A 41 -12.07 -2.64 -6.35
C GLY A 41 -10.74 -2.59 -7.11
N PHE A 42 -9.63 -3.02 -6.51
CA PHE A 42 -8.36 -3.11 -7.24
C PHE A 42 -8.41 -4.24 -8.27
N ARG A 43 -7.83 -4.04 -9.46
CA ARG A 43 -7.82 -5.06 -10.51
C ARG A 43 -7.01 -6.31 -10.13
N MET A 44 -5.99 -6.14 -9.30
CA MET A 44 -5.05 -7.19 -8.92
C MET A 44 -4.63 -6.99 -7.46
N GLY A 45 -4.42 -8.08 -6.74
CA GLY A 45 -3.91 -8.02 -5.38
C GLY A 45 -2.41 -7.67 -5.31
N PRO A 46 -1.90 -7.21 -4.16
CA PRO A 46 -0.50 -6.85 -3.98
C PRO A 46 0.50 -7.96 -4.28
N PHE A 47 0.25 -9.21 -3.89
CA PHE A 47 1.19 -10.31 -4.14
C PHE A 47 1.18 -10.72 -5.61
N GLU A 48 -0.01 -10.88 -6.20
CA GLU A 48 -0.18 -11.11 -7.64
C GLU A 48 0.53 -10.04 -8.47
N LEU A 49 0.40 -8.77 -8.06
CA LEU A 49 1.01 -7.64 -8.75
C LEU A 49 2.52 -7.62 -8.61
N MET A 50 3.05 -7.93 -7.42
CA MET A 50 4.51 -8.06 -7.22
C MET A 50 5.10 -9.17 -8.09
N ASP A 51 4.44 -10.32 -8.18
CA ASP A 51 4.90 -11.43 -9.02
C ASP A 51 4.76 -11.14 -10.52
N LEU A 52 3.78 -10.30 -10.91
CA LEU A 52 3.65 -9.81 -12.28
C LEU A 52 4.76 -8.81 -12.65
N ILE A 53 5.03 -7.84 -11.78
CA ILE A 53 6.08 -6.82 -11.99
C ILE A 53 7.47 -7.46 -11.98
N GLY A 54 7.69 -8.41 -11.08
CA GLY A 54 9.00 -8.92 -10.71
C GLY A 54 9.38 -8.46 -9.30
N ASN A 55 9.59 -9.40 -8.38
CA ASN A 55 9.93 -9.07 -6.99
C ASN A 55 11.25 -8.29 -6.85
N ASP A 56 12.24 -8.57 -7.70
CA ASP A 56 13.50 -7.83 -7.78
C ASP A 56 13.29 -6.37 -8.18
N ILE A 57 12.43 -6.12 -9.18
CA ILE A 57 12.12 -4.77 -9.65
C ILE A 57 11.34 -4.02 -8.58
N ASN A 58 10.29 -4.63 -8.02
CA ASN A 58 9.48 -4.01 -6.98
C ASN A 58 10.32 -3.69 -5.73
N PHE A 59 11.17 -4.62 -5.29
CA PHE A 59 12.07 -4.45 -4.15
C PHE A 59 13.10 -3.35 -4.40
N THR A 60 13.69 -3.29 -5.60
CA THR A 60 14.63 -2.23 -5.98
C THR A 60 13.97 -0.86 -5.86
N VAL A 61 12.74 -0.69 -6.39
CA VAL A 61 12.00 0.58 -6.26
C VAL A 61 11.72 0.91 -4.79
N THR A 62 11.32 -0.07 -3.97
CA THR A 62 11.12 0.13 -2.52
C THR A 62 12.38 0.64 -1.85
N ARG A 63 13.54 0.01 -2.13
CA ARG A 63 14.83 0.44 -1.59
C ARG A 63 15.22 1.84 -2.04
N THR A 64 15.07 2.16 -3.32
CA THR A 64 15.38 3.49 -3.86
C THR A 64 14.54 4.57 -3.18
N VAL A 65 13.24 4.34 -2.99
CA VAL A 65 12.37 5.28 -2.27
C VAL A 65 12.83 5.40 -0.81
N TRP A 66 13.10 4.28 -0.14
CA TRP A 66 13.56 4.30 1.25
C TRP A 66 14.87 5.08 1.45
N GLU A 67 15.87 4.83 0.61
CA GLU A 67 17.16 5.52 0.62
C GLU A 67 17.00 7.02 0.28
N ALA A 68 16.17 7.37 -0.71
CA ALA A 68 15.89 8.76 -1.10
C ALA A 68 15.17 9.58 -0.03
N PHE A 69 14.41 8.92 0.86
CA PHE A 69 13.74 9.54 2.00
C PHE A 69 14.51 9.34 3.32
N PHE A 70 15.84 9.24 3.24
CA PHE A 70 16.73 9.15 4.41
C PHE A 70 16.34 8.01 5.36
N TYR A 71 15.97 6.87 4.79
CA TYR A 71 15.61 5.66 5.52
C TYR A 71 14.35 5.79 6.38
N ASP A 72 13.39 6.63 5.99
CA ASP A 72 12.10 6.77 6.68
C ASP A 72 11.43 5.39 6.92
N PRO A 73 11.06 5.05 8.16
CA PRO A 73 10.52 3.73 8.50
C PRO A 73 9.24 3.37 7.73
N ARG A 74 8.51 4.36 7.20
CA ARG A 74 7.32 4.10 6.38
C ARG A 74 7.64 3.34 5.09
N TYR A 75 8.82 3.56 4.52
CA TYR A 75 9.26 2.91 3.28
C TYR A 75 10.21 1.74 3.50
N LYS A 76 10.42 1.33 4.76
CA LYS A 76 11.33 0.24 5.12
C LYS A 76 11.03 -1.03 4.29
N PRO A 77 12.01 -1.58 3.55
CA PRO A 77 11.85 -2.84 2.83
C PRO A 77 11.58 -4.01 3.77
N SER A 78 10.85 -5.01 3.29
CA SER A 78 10.57 -6.25 4.03
C SER A 78 11.66 -7.30 3.81
N PHE A 79 11.98 -8.03 4.89
CA PHE A 79 12.86 -9.21 4.81
C PHE A 79 12.23 -10.35 4.00
N THR A 80 10.91 -10.53 4.04
CA THR A 80 10.20 -11.53 3.23
C THR A 80 10.44 -11.28 1.74
N GLN A 81 10.27 -10.04 1.28
CA GLN A 81 10.52 -9.71 -0.12
C GLN A 81 12.00 -9.84 -0.48
N GLN A 82 12.90 -9.41 0.41
CA GLN A 82 14.35 -9.59 0.20
C GLN A 82 14.73 -11.05 -0.04
N ARG A 83 14.20 -11.98 0.77
CA ARG A 83 14.46 -13.42 0.63
C ARG A 83 13.92 -14.00 -0.68
N GLN A 84 12.78 -13.49 -1.16
CA GLN A 84 12.26 -13.90 -2.48
C GLN A 84 13.22 -13.51 -3.60
N VAL A 85 13.78 -12.30 -3.54
CA VAL A 85 14.78 -11.83 -4.50
C VAL A 85 16.08 -12.64 -4.41
N GLU A 86 16.62 -12.83 -3.20
CA GLU A 86 17.88 -13.56 -2.97
C GLU A 86 17.79 -15.04 -3.39
N SER A 87 16.60 -15.65 -3.31
CA SER A 87 16.37 -17.03 -3.73
C SER A 87 15.97 -17.18 -5.21
N GLY A 88 15.97 -16.09 -6.00
CA GLY A 88 15.61 -16.11 -7.41
C GLY A 88 14.11 -16.35 -7.68
N ARG A 89 13.25 -16.21 -6.66
CA ARG A 89 11.80 -16.31 -6.77
C ARG A 89 11.21 -14.96 -7.16
N LEU A 90 11.45 -14.60 -8.41
CA LEU A 90 11.16 -13.27 -8.95
C LEU A 90 9.73 -13.09 -9.45
N GLY A 91 8.86 -14.10 -9.32
CA GLY A 91 7.48 -14.04 -9.81
C GLY A 91 7.29 -14.81 -11.11
N ARG A 92 6.40 -14.33 -11.97
CA ARG A 92 5.99 -15.01 -13.22
C ARG A 92 7.18 -15.27 -14.14
N LYS A 93 8.10 -14.31 -14.25
CA LYS A 93 9.28 -14.41 -15.13
C LYS A 93 10.26 -15.52 -14.76
N SER A 94 10.22 -16.00 -13.52
CA SER A 94 11.04 -17.11 -13.02
C SER A 94 10.22 -18.37 -12.73
N GLY A 95 8.93 -18.40 -13.09
CA GLY A 95 8.02 -19.52 -12.81
C GLY A 95 7.64 -19.69 -11.33
N ARG A 96 8.16 -18.85 -10.43
CA ARG A 96 7.90 -18.88 -8.99
C ARG A 96 8.19 -17.51 -8.36
N GLY A 97 7.27 -17.04 -7.52
CA GLY A 97 7.43 -15.88 -6.64
C GLY A 97 6.77 -16.14 -5.30
N TYR A 98 5.83 -15.28 -4.93
CA TYR A 98 4.86 -15.58 -3.88
C TYR A 98 3.96 -16.76 -4.26
N TYR A 99 3.58 -16.84 -5.53
CA TYR A 99 2.81 -17.93 -6.11
C TYR A 99 3.67 -18.86 -6.97
N SER A 100 3.21 -20.10 -7.15
CA SER A 100 3.78 -21.06 -8.10
C SER A 100 3.14 -20.88 -9.46
N TYR A 101 3.95 -20.86 -10.51
CA TYR A 101 3.47 -20.76 -11.90
C TYR A 101 3.82 -22.01 -12.71
N ALA A 102 4.03 -23.15 -12.04
CA ALA A 102 4.14 -24.45 -12.69
C ALA A 102 2.76 -24.98 -13.10
N ASP A 103 2.71 -25.87 -14.11
CA ASP A 103 1.46 -26.36 -14.74
C ASP A 103 0.47 -27.08 -13.80
N ASN A 104 0.88 -27.43 -12.57
CA ASN A 104 0.04 -28.06 -11.53
C ASN A 104 0.08 -27.30 -10.19
N ALA A 105 0.36 -26.00 -10.21
CA ALA A 105 0.30 -25.17 -9.01
C ALA A 105 -1.12 -25.13 -8.45
N SER A 106 -1.31 -25.67 -7.25
CA SER A 106 -2.50 -25.42 -6.45
C SER A 106 -2.14 -24.38 -5.39
N GLU A 107 -2.81 -23.24 -5.46
CA GLU A 107 -2.76 -22.24 -4.40
C GLU A 107 -3.95 -22.48 -3.45
N PRO A 108 -3.80 -22.16 -2.15
CA PRO A 108 -4.92 -22.24 -1.23
C PRO A 108 -6.02 -21.26 -1.65
N GLU A 109 -7.27 -21.69 -1.50
CA GLU A 109 -8.42 -20.82 -1.71
C GLU A 109 -8.42 -19.69 -0.66
N PRO A 110 -8.67 -18.44 -1.06
CA PRO A 110 -8.71 -17.32 -0.12
C PRO A 110 -9.86 -17.49 0.88
N SER A 111 -9.70 -16.92 2.07
CA SER A 111 -10.80 -16.77 3.00
C SER A 111 -11.93 -15.93 2.39
N THR A 112 -13.17 -16.33 2.67
CA THR A 112 -14.39 -15.63 2.25
C THR A 112 -15.02 -14.82 3.38
N ASP A 113 -14.40 -14.77 4.57
CA ASP A 113 -14.89 -14.01 5.72
C ASP A 113 -14.91 -12.49 5.42
N PRO A 114 -16.10 -11.86 5.30
CA PRO A 114 -16.20 -10.44 4.98
C PRO A 114 -15.51 -9.53 6.00
N LEU A 115 -15.49 -9.92 7.28
CA LEU A 115 -14.88 -9.10 8.33
C LEU A 115 -13.36 -9.07 8.17
N LEU A 116 -12.75 -10.23 7.95
CA LEU A 116 -11.30 -10.35 7.70
C LEU A 116 -10.89 -9.58 6.43
N LEU A 117 -11.64 -9.75 5.34
CA LEU A 117 -11.36 -9.03 4.09
C LEU A 117 -11.47 -7.51 4.26
N SER A 118 -12.47 -7.05 5.01
CA SER A 118 -12.63 -5.63 5.33
C SER A 118 -11.50 -5.11 6.22
N GLN A 119 -11.05 -5.89 7.21
CA GLN A 119 -9.95 -5.50 8.10
C GLN A 119 -8.63 -5.33 7.33
N ILE A 120 -8.32 -6.29 6.45
CA ILE A 120 -7.11 -6.24 5.61
C ILE A 120 -7.15 -5.03 4.68
N SER A 121 -8.25 -4.87 3.94
CA SER A 121 -8.38 -3.78 2.98
C SER A 121 -8.37 -2.40 3.66
N SER A 122 -9.03 -2.24 4.82
CA SER A 122 -9.00 -0.98 5.58
C SER A 122 -7.58 -0.59 5.98
N ARG A 123 -6.81 -1.52 6.58
CA ARG A 123 -5.43 -1.26 7.02
C ARG A 123 -4.52 -0.81 5.87
N ILE A 124 -4.65 -1.42 4.70
CA ILE A 124 -3.88 -1.01 3.52
C ILE A 124 -4.35 0.35 2.98
N LEU A 125 -5.67 0.56 2.90
CA LEU A 125 -6.27 1.78 2.37
C LEU A 125 -5.95 3.01 3.22
N VAL A 126 -6.04 2.93 4.55
CA VAL A 126 -5.70 4.07 5.42
C VAL A 126 -4.25 4.51 5.25
N MET A 127 -3.34 3.56 5.04
CA MET A 127 -1.94 3.87 4.78
C MET A 127 -1.73 4.52 3.40
N LEU A 128 -2.46 4.09 2.37
CA LEU A 128 -2.44 4.72 1.05
C LEU A 128 -3.00 6.15 1.09
N MET A 129 -4.14 6.34 1.75
CA MET A 129 -4.76 7.65 1.94
C MET A 129 -3.83 8.60 2.70
N ASN A 130 -3.22 8.14 3.79
CA ASN A 130 -2.24 8.90 4.57
C ASN A 130 -1.04 9.32 3.72
N GLU A 131 -0.52 8.43 2.87
CA GLU A 131 0.61 8.72 2.01
C GLU A 131 0.29 9.76 0.93
N ALA A 132 -0.91 9.71 0.35
CA ALA A 132 -1.39 10.74 -0.57
C ALA A 132 -1.51 12.11 0.11
N MET A 133 -2.00 12.14 1.36
CA MET A 133 -2.08 13.36 2.16
C MET A 133 -0.70 13.93 2.48
N ASP A 134 0.29 13.08 2.78
CA ASP A 134 1.67 13.53 3.01
C ASP A 134 2.34 14.03 1.73
N ALA A 135 2.09 13.41 0.57
CA ALA A 135 2.58 13.91 -0.70
C ALA A 135 2.02 15.32 -1.00
N LEU A 136 0.74 15.56 -0.67
CA LEU A 136 0.12 16.88 -0.77
C LEU A 136 0.70 17.87 0.25
N HIS A 137 0.87 17.45 1.50
CA HIS A 137 1.44 18.28 2.58
C HIS A 137 2.84 18.80 2.22
N LEU A 138 3.68 17.90 1.69
CA LEU A 138 5.05 18.20 1.29
C LEU A 138 5.15 18.91 -0.07
N ARG A 139 4.01 19.22 -0.71
CA ARG A 139 3.92 19.90 -2.02
C ARG A 139 4.68 19.19 -3.13
N ILE A 140 4.70 17.86 -3.10
CA ILE A 140 5.34 17.04 -4.14
C ILE A 140 4.55 17.16 -5.44
N ALA A 141 3.23 17.15 -5.33
CA ALA A 141 2.30 17.33 -6.43
C ALA A 141 1.03 18.06 -5.97
N SER A 142 0.25 18.54 -6.95
CA SER A 142 -1.10 19.02 -6.69
C SER A 142 -2.04 17.86 -6.33
N ALA A 143 -3.16 18.14 -5.66
CA ALA A 143 -4.17 17.14 -5.37
C ALA A 143 -4.65 16.43 -6.65
N GLN A 144 -4.90 17.19 -7.71
CA GLN A 144 -5.34 16.64 -9.00
C GLN A 144 -4.29 15.71 -9.63
N ASP A 145 -3.01 16.07 -9.56
CA ASP A 145 -1.93 15.22 -10.12
C ASP A 145 -1.78 13.92 -9.33
N ILE A 146 -1.95 13.95 -8.00
CA ILE A 146 -1.93 12.73 -7.16
C ILE A 146 -3.07 11.80 -7.55
N GLU A 147 -4.30 12.32 -7.63
CA GLU A 147 -5.48 11.54 -8.04
C GLU A 147 -5.30 10.92 -9.44
N LEU A 148 -4.81 11.71 -10.40
CA LEU A 148 -4.58 11.26 -11.77
C LEU A 148 -3.47 10.20 -11.83
N ALA A 149 -2.37 10.41 -11.09
CA ALA A 149 -1.27 9.46 -11.01
C ALA A 149 -1.73 8.09 -10.48
N MET A 150 -2.57 8.06 -9.44
CA MET A 150 -3.04 6.79 -8.87
C MET A 150 -4.09 6.11 -9.75
N THR A 151 -5.04 6.87 -10.29
CA THR A 151 -6.13 6.29 -11.10
C THR A 151 -5.72 5.93 -12.53
N LYS A 152 -4.82 6.70 -13.15
CA LYS A 152 -4.37 6.48 -14.54
C LYS A 152 -2.98 5.87 -14.66
N GLY A 153 -2.10 6.12 -13.69
CA GLY A 153 -0.75 5.56 -13.68
C GLY A 153 -0.71 4.11 -13.19
N VAL A 154 -1.45 3.78 -12.12
CA VAL A 154 -1.47 2.42 -11.53
C VAL A 154 -2.87 1.80 -11.45
N ASN A 155 -3.86 2.40 -12.11
CA ASN A 155 -5.22 1.86 -12.22
C ASN A 155 -5.93 1.62 -10.88
N TYR A 156 -5.70 2.49 -9.89
CA TYR A 156 -6.48 2.43 -8.66
C TYR A 156 -7.95 2.74 -8.96
N PRO A 157 -8.90 2.08 -8.27
CA PRO A 157 -10.33 2.24 -8.54
C PRO A 157 -10.84 3.66 -8.26
N LYS A 158 -10.16 4.39 -7.38
CA LYS A 158 -10.46 5.74 -6.95
C LYS A 158 -9.17 6.43 -6.56
N GLY A 159 -9.12 7.76 -6.69
CA GLY A 159 -7.99 8.50 -6.16
C GLY A 159 -8.11 8.67 -4.64
N LEU A 160 -6.95 8.74 -4.00
CA LEU A 160 -6.79 8.46 -2.58
C LEU A 160 -7.23 9.63 -1.67
N LEU A 161 -7.11 10.87 -2.13
CA LEU A 161 -7.61 12.05 -1.41
C LEU A 161 -9.13 12.12 -1.47
N GLN A 162 -9.73 11.76 -2.61
CA GLN A 162 -11.17 11.59 -2.70
C GLN A 162 -11.63 10.49 -1.74
N TRP A 163 -10.95 9.34 -1.77
CA TRP A 163 -11.28 8.22 -0.89
C TRP A 163 -11.17 8.60 0.61
N ALA A 164 -10.16 9.39 0.99
CA ALA A 164 -10.00 9.90 2.35
C ALA A 164 -11.20 10.76 2.79
N GLY A 165 -11.72 11.61 1.90
CA GLY A 165 -12.92 12.42 2.18
C GLY A 165 -14.17 11.56 2.39
N GLU A 166 -14.35 10.51 1.58
CA GLU A 166 -15.50 9.59 1.69
C GLU A 166 -15.42 8.67 2.92
N HIS A 167 -14.20 8.23 3.28
CA HIS A 167 -13.95 7.46 4.50
C HIS A 167 -14.21 8.31 5.75
N GLY A 168 -13.97 9.62 5.67
CA GLY A 168 -14.11 10.56 6.77
C GLY A 168 -12.76 10.79 7.45
N LEU A 169 -12.32 12.06 7.48
CA LEU A 169 -10.98 12.40 7.97
C LEU A 169 -10.78 12.11 9.46
N GLU A 170 -11.83 12.22 10.26
CA GLU A 170 -11.81 11.90 11.69
C GLU A 170 -11.61 10.39 11.93
N GLU A 171 -12.29 9.54 11.15
CA GLU A 171 -12.13 8.10 11.24
C GLU A 171 -10.75 7.67 10.73
N LEU A 172 -10.30 8.23 9.60
CA LEU A 172 -8.95 7.99 9.08
C LEU A 172 -7.87 8.31 10.11
N LEU A 173 -8.01 9.46 10.80
CA LEU A 173 -7.07 9.85 11.85
C LEU A 173 -7.10 8.85 13.01
N ARG A 174 -8.29 8.44 13.46
CA ARG A 174 -8.45 7.47 14.55
C ARG A 174 -7.83 6.12 14.20
N GLU A 175 -8.05 5.60 13.00
CA GLU A 175 -7.50 4.31 12.57
C GLU A 175 -5.96 4.35 12.52
N LEU A 176 -5.38 5.43 11.99
CA LEU A 176 -3.92 5.60 11.97
C LEU A 176 -3.34 5.75 13.38
N GLU A 177 -4.01 6.48 14.27
CA GLU A 177 -3.59 6.61 15.68
C GLU A 177 -3.70 5.29 16.44
N ALA A 178 -4.73 4.48 16.16
CA ALA A 178 -4.86 3.15 16.73
C ALA A 178 -3.72 2.23 16.27
N LEU A 179 -3.39 2.22 14.98
CA LEU A 179 -2.24 1.48 14.45
C LEU A 179 -0.92 1.99 15.04
N GLN A 180 -0.74 3.32 15.13
CA GLN A 180 0.47 3.91 15.71
C GLN A 180 0.62 3.56 17.19
N HIS A 181 -0.49 3.55 17.95
CA HIS A 181 -0.49 3.18 19.36
C HIS A 181 -0.19 1.68 19.55
N GLU A 182 -0.83 0.81 18.78
CA GLU A 182 -0.66 -0.64 18.85
C GLU A 182 0.78 -1.07 18.54
N TYR A 183 1.35 -0.56 17.44
CA TYR A 183 2.68 -0.96 17.00
C TYR A 183 3.81 -0.09 17.58
N ALA A 184 3.49 1.07 18.17
CA ALA A 184 4.47 2.07 18.63
C ALA A 184 5.49 2.46 17.55
N GLU A 185 5.04 2.52 16.28
CA GLU A 185 5.90 2.76 15.13
C GLU A 185 5.54 4.04 14.37
N ASP A 186 6.58 4.83 14.05
CA ASP A 186 6.48 6.02 13.20
C ASP A 186 6.02 5.72 11.76
N ARG A 187 6.00 4.44 11.36
CA ARG A 187 5.40 3.97 10.12
C ARG A 187 3.96 4.46 9.97
N TYR A 188 3.18 4.36 11.05
CA TYR A 188 1.74 4.65 11.08
C TYR A 188 1.41 6.10 11.43
N ARG A 189 2.42 6.97 11.59
CA ARG A 189 2.21 8.36 11.98
C ARG A 189 1.21 9.06 11.02
N PRO A 190 0.14 9.70 11.54
CA PRO A 190 -0.78 10.44 10.69
C PRO A 190 -0.11 11.67 10.06
N SER A 191 -0.50 11.97 8.83
CA SER A 191 -0.06 13.16 8.11
C SER A 191 -0.36 14.43 8.92
N PRO A 192 0.56 15.41 8.97
CA PRO A 192 0.27 16.71 9.58
C PRO A 192 -0.92 17.42 8.92
N LEU A 193 -1.13 17.20 7.61
CA LEU A 193 -2.28 17.74 6.90
C LEU A 193 -3.59 17.12 7.40
N LEU A 194 -3.60 15.81 7.70
CA LEU A 194 -4.76 15.11 8.24
C LEU A 194 -5.14 15.66 9.60
N ARG A 195 -4.16 15.74 10.52
CA ARG A 195 -4.35 16.31 11.86
C ARG A 195 -4.87 17.74 11.80
N LYS A 196 -4.33 18.56 10.89
CA LYS A 196 -4.77 19.94 10.69
C LYS A 196 -6.21 20.00 10.18
N ALA A 197 -6.55 19.19 9.17
CA ALA A 197 -7.89 19.16 8.57
C ALA A 197 -8.96 18.75 9.59
N VAL A 198 -8.70 17.72 10.40
CA VAL A 198 -9.59 17.29 11.48
C VAL A 198 -9.77 18.37 12.53
N ARG A 199 -8.66 19.00 12.99
CA ARG A 199 -8.73 20.11 13.95
C ARG A 199 -9.55 21.31 13.44
N GLU A 200 -9.54 21.55 12.14
CA GLU A 200 -10.31 22.61 11.48
C GLU A 200 -11.74 22.21 11.12
N GLY A 201 -12.18 20.98 11.45
CA GLY A 201 -13.51 20.48 11.15
C GLY A 201 -13.79 20.31 9.65
N ARG A 202 -12.74 20.13 8.83
CA ARG A 202 -12.90 19.94 7.39
C ARG A 202 -13.47 18.56 7.09
N LYS A 203 -14.44 18.50 6.19
CA LYS A 203 -14.99 17.23 5.68
C LYS A 203 -14.22 16.70 4.47
N THR A 204 -13.57 17.58 3.71
CA THR A 204 -12.83 17.27 2.48
C THR A 204 -11.50 18.02 2.43
N LEU A 205 -10.58 17.53 1.60
CA LEU A 205 -9.28 18.17 1.33
C LEU A 205 -9.28 19.09 0.10
N ALA A 206 -10.38 19.07 -0.67
CA ALA A 206 -10.70 20.01 -1.73
C ALA A 206 -11.35 21.27 -1.16
#